data_AF-A0A7X6A977-F1
#
_entry.id   AF-A0A7X6A977-F1
#
_cell.length_a   1.000
_cell.length_b   1.000
_cell.length_c   1.000
_cell.angle_alpha   90.00
_cell.angle_beta   90.00
_cell.angle_gamma   90.00
#
_symmetry.space_group_name_H-M   'P 1'
#
loop_
_entity.id
_entity.type
_entity.pdbx_description
1 polymer ?
#
loop_
_entity_poly.entity_id
_entity_poly.type
_entity_poly.pdbx_seq_one_letter_code
_entity_poly.pdbx_strand_id
1 'polypeptide(L)'
;DGALQHRADLEAFRGTIESARARIEIARREVVPDLVVEAFYGREEGTDRLLGGGLGIRIPLFNRNQGAIAEARAAERRALA
;
A
#
# COMPACT_ATOMS: atom_id res chain seq x y z
N ASP A 1 42.80 -8.91 -8.19
CA ASP A 1 41.77 -7.88 -7.86
C ASP A 1 40.31 -8.31 -8.06
N GLY A 2 39.92 -9.55 -7.70
CA GLY A 2 38.52 -10.03 -7.88
C GLY A 2 37.65 -10.08 -6.61
N ALA A 3 38.24 -10.00 -5.42
CA ALA A 3 37.52 -10.25 -4.17
C ALA A 3 36.63 -9.09 -3.69
N LEU A 4 36.87 -7.86 -4.16
CA LEU A 4 36.05 -6.70 -3.81
C LEU A 4 34.78 -6.59 -4.68
N GLN A 5 34.81 -7.08 -5.92
CA GLN A 5 33.66 -7.08 -6.84
C GLN A 5 32.55 -8.02 -6.37
N HIS A 6 32.89 -9.25 -6.00
CA HIS A 6 31.89 -10.21 -5.50
C HIS A 6 31.15 -9.76 -4.24
N ARG A 7 31.76 -8.90 -3.40
CA ARG A 7 31.11 -8.37 -2.20
C ARG A 7 30.08 -7.28 -2.55
N ALA A 8 30.42 -6.40 -3.47
CA ALA A 8 29.51 -5.35 -3.96
C ALA A 8 28.34 -5.93 -4.75
N ASP A 9 28.59 -6.95 -5.58
CA ASP A 9 27.55 -7.65 -6.34
C ASP A 9 26.53 -8.33 -5.39
N LEU A 10 27.02 -8.99 -4.34
CA LEU A 10 26.16 -9.62 -3.33
C LEU A 10 25.35 -8.59 -2.51
N GLU A 11 25.92 -7.42 -2.22
CA GLU A 11 25.19 -6.33 -1.56
C GLU A 11 24.11 -5.74 -2.47
N ALA A 12 24.39 -5.57 -3.77
CA ALA A 12 23.41 -5.13 -4.75
C ALA A 12 22.24 -6.13 -4.91
N PHE A 13 22.54 -7.45 -4.91
CA PHE A 13 21.50 -8.48 -4.91
C PHE A 13 20.66 -8.46 -3.63
N ARG A 14 21.29 -8.28 -2.45
CA ARG A 14 20.55 -8.10 -1.19
C ARG A 14 19.63 -6.89 -1.22
N GLY A 15 20.11 -5.74 -1.70
CA GLY A 15 19.30 -4.53 -1.82
C GLY A 15 18.09 -4.74 -2.74
N THR A 16 18.26 -5.52 -3.81
CA THR A 16 17.18 -5.86 -4.73
C THR A 16 16.11 -6.73 -4.07
N ILE A 17 16.52 -7.75 -3.30
CA ILE A 17 15.60 -8.64 -2.57
C ILE A 17 14.83 -7.88 -1.47
N GLU A 18 15.53 -7.06 -0.70
CA GLU A 18 14.90 -6.27 0.37
C GLU A 18 13.90 -5.24 -0.19
N SER A 19 14.23 -4.59 -1.31
CA SER A 19 13.30 -3.72 -2.03
C SER A 19 12.06 -4.47 -2.52
N ALA A 20 12.22 -5.68 -3.07
CA ALA A 20 11.10 -6.51 -3.52
C ALA A 20 10.17 -6.89 -2.34
N ARG A 21 10.74 -7.26 -1.19
CA ARG A 21 9.98 -7.57 0.03
C ARG A 21 9.20 -6.37 0.55
N ALA A 22 9.83 -5.20 0.60
CA ALA A 22 9.17 -3.96 1.02
C ALA A 22 7.96 -3.63 0.14
N ARG A 23 8.05 -3.85 -1.18
CA ARG A 23 6.93 -3.64 -2.11
C ARG A 23 5.76 -4.60 -1.86
N ILE A 24 6.04 -5.87 -1.55
CA ILE A 24 4.98 -6.84 -1.19
C ILE A 24 4.27 -6.40 0.08
N GLU A 25 5.01 -5.91 1.07
CA GLU A 25 4.43 -5.44 2.34
C GLU A 25 3.55 -4.20 2.14
N ILE A 26 3.97 -3.26 1.31
CA ILE A 26 3.14 -2.11 0.91
C ILE A 26 1.85 -2.59 0.24
N ALA A 27 1.96 -3.47 -0.76
CA ALA A 27 0.80 -3.98 -1.49
C ALA A 27 -0.18 -4.77 -0.59
N ARG A 28 0.32 -5.44 0.45
CA ARG A 28 -0.51 -6.09 1.48
C ARG A 28 -1.24 -5.09 2.37
N ARG A 29 -0.60 -3.96 2.72
CA ARG A 29 -1.20 -2.92 3.56
C ARG A 29 -2.28 -2.12 2.84
N GLU A 30 -2.23 -2.04 1.51
CA GLU A 30 -3.32 -1.46 0.69
C GLU A 30 -4.64 -2.27 0.77
N VAL A 31 -4.65 -3.45 1.39
CA VAL A 31 -5.88 -4.23 1.65
C VAL A 31 -6.56 -3.83 2.97
N VAL A 32 -5.88 -3.06 3.83
CA VAL A 32 -6.43 -2.63 5.11
C VAL A 32 -7.55 -1.60 4.86
N PRO A 33 -8.74 -1.77 5.45
CA PRO A 33 -9.83 -0.81 5.31
C PRO A 33 -9.44 0.59 5.77
N ASP A 34 -9.77 1.60 4.97
CA ASP A 34 -9.55 3.00 5.34
C ASP A 34 -10.62 3.48 6.33
N LEU A 35 -10.20 4.16 7.40
CA LEU A 35 -11.08 4.95 8.25
C LEU A 35 -11.27 6.35 7.64
N VAL A 36 -12.51 6.76 7.46
CA VAL A 36 -12.92 8.04 6.90
C VAL A 36 -13.54 8.88 8.00
N VAL A 37 -13.11 10.13 8.10
CA VAL A 37 -13.68 11.14 9.00
C VAL A 37 -14.17 12.29 8.17
N GLU A 38 -15.43 12.66 8.32
CA GLU A 38 -16.07 13.71 7.54
C GLU A 38 -16.72 14.73 8.47
N ALA A 39 -16.69 15.99 8.08
CA ALA A 39 -17.39 17.08 8.76
C ALA A 39 -18.21 17.83 7.70
N PHE A 40 -19.45 18.18 8.03
CA PHE A 40 -20.35 18.87 7.14
C PHE A 40 -21.05 20.01 7.85
N TYR A 41 -21.27 21.10 7.12
CA TYR A 41 -22.10 22.21 7.55
C TYR A 41 -23.05 22.58 6.41
N GLY A 42 -24.29 22.94 6.72
CA GLY A 42 -25.31 23.25 5.73
C GLY A 42 -26.44 24.08 6.30
N ARG A 43 -27.33 24.55 5.42
CA ARG A 43 -28.58 25.21 5.80
C ARG A 43 -29.74 24.41 5.21
N GLU A 44 -30.67 24.00 6.06
CA GLU A 44 -31.89 23.30 5.66
C GLU A 44 -33.04 24.31 5.60
N GLU A 45 -33.87 24.22 4.56
CA GLU A 45 -34.93 25.17 4.14
C GLU A 45 -35.12 26.42 5.02
N GLY A 46 -34.17 27.35 4.91
CA GLY A 46 -34.31 28.73 5.35
C GLY A 46 -33.95 29.06 6.80
N THR A 47 -34.05 28.15 7.77
CA THR A 47 -33.97 28.55 9.20
C THR A 47 -32.95 27.77 10.02
N ASP A 48 -32.72 26.49 9.72
CA ASP A 48 -31.85 25.65 10.54
C ASP A 48 -30.46 25.48 9.92
N ARG A 49 -29.44 25.71 10.75
CA ARG A 49 -28.03 25.45 10.41
C ARG A 49 -27.69 24.06 10.90
N LEU A 50 -27.33 23.18 9.97
CA LEU A 50 -26.85 21.84 10.26
C LEU A 50 -25.33 21.89 10.39
N LEU A 51 -24.80 21.39 11.52
CA LEU A 51 -23.38 21.11 11.70
C LEU A 51 -23.26 19.68 12.22
N GLY A 52 -22.45 18.88 11.55
CA GLY A 52 -22.27 17.49 11.93
C GLY A 52 -20.97 16.91 11.42
N GLY A 53 -20.74 15.66 11.79
CA GLY A 53 -19.63 14.87 11.31
C GLY A 53 -19.99 13.39 11.26
N GLY A 54 -19.20 12.63 10.50
CA GLY A 54 -19.37 11.21 10.28
C GLY A 54 -18.05 10.45 10.39
N LEU A 55 -18.16 9.18 10.81
CA LEU A 55 -17.08 8.20 10.77
C LEU A 55 -17.51 7.06 9.85
N GLY A 56 -16.64 6.63 8.94
CA GLY A 56 -16.92 5.55 8.00
C GLY A 56 -15.72 4.62 7.82
N ILE A 57 -15.96 3.36 7.45
CA ILE A 57 -14.91 2.39 7.11
C ILE A 57 -15.14 1.91 5.69
N ARG A 58 -14.13 2.01 4.81
CA ARG A 58 -14.21 1.50 3.43
C ARG A 58 -13.74 0.05 3.40
N ILE A 59 -14.65 -0.90 3.23
CA ILE A 59 -14.31 -2.31 3.11
C ILE A 59 -14.19 -2.71 1.64
N PRO A 60 -13.00 -3.09 1.15
CA PRO A 60 -12.84 -3.58 -0.21
C PRO A 60 -13.43 -4.99 -0.35
N LEU A 61 -14.67 -5.07 -0.87
CA LEU A 61 -15.37 -6.35 -1.01
C LEU A 61 -14.82 -7.18 -2.18
N PHE A 62 -14.51 -6.54 -3.31
CA PHE A 62 -14.13 -7.22 -4.55
C PHE A 62 -12.65 -7.02 -4.91
N ASN A 63 -12.14 -5.79 -4.79
CA ASN A 63 -10.76 -5.47 -5.14
C ASN A 63 -9.89 -5.31 -3.89
N ARG A 64 -9.34 -6.43 -3.41
CA ARG A 64 -8.37 -6.49 -2.30
C ARG A 64 -6.93 -6.39 -2.78
N ASN A 65 -6.69 -5.52 -3.76
CA ASN A 65 -5.37 -5.30 -4.35
C ASN A 65 -4.64 -6.57 -4.84
N GLN A 66 -5.38 -7.59 -5.27
CA GLN A 66 -4.83 -8.91 -5.60
C GLN A 66 -3.88 -8.84 -6.81
N GLY A 67 -4.13 -7.93 -7.76
CA GLY A 67 -3.30 -7.71 -8.94
C GLY A 67 -1.90 -7.19 -8.60
N ALA A 68 -1.81 -6.09 -7.83
CA ALA A 68 -0.52 -5.53 -7.43
C ALA A 68 0.27 -6.50 -6.54
N ILE A 69 -0.42 -7.23 -5.64
CA ILE A 69 0.22 -8.30 -4.84
C ILE A 69 0.78 -9.41 -5.75
N ALA A 70 0.05 -9.82 -6.79
CA ALA A 70 0.49 -10.85 -7.73
C ALA A 70 1.72 -10.38 -8.55
N GLU A 71 1.73 -9.12 -9.00
CA GLU A 71 2.85 -8.52 -9.72
C GLU A 71 4.10 -8.40 -8.83
N ALA A 72 3.94 -7.89 -7.61
CA ALA A 72 5.04 -7.78 -6.65
C ALA A 72 5.66 -9.16 -6.33
N ARG A 73 4.83 -10.19 -6.16
CA ARG A 73 5.30 -11.59 -6.00
C ARG A 73 6.00 -12.12 -7.25
N ALA A 74 5.54 -11.74 -8.45
CA ALA A 74 6.21 -12.15 -9.68
C ALA A 74 7.59 -11.49 -9.82
N ALA A 75 7.72 -10.22 -9.45
CA ALA A 75 8.98 -9.50 -9.42
C ALA A 75 9.97 -10.12 -8.41
N GLU A 76 9.50 -10.47 -7.20
CA GLU A 76 10.30 -11.17 -6.20
C GLU A 76 10.82 -12.52 -6.74
N ARG A 77 9.95 -13.33 -7.35
CA ARG A 77 10.36 -14.61 -7.95
C ARG A 77 11.43 -14.45 -9.04
N ARG A 78 11.35 -13.39 -9.86
CA ARG A 78 12.37 -13.11 -10.88
C ARG A 78 13.70 -12.66 -10.29
N ALA A 79 13.69 -12.01 -9.13
CA ALA A 79 14.91 -11.57 -8.44
C ALA A 79 15.63 -12.73 -7.70
N LEU A 80 14.92 -13.83 -7.45
CA LEU A 80 15.44 -15.04 -6.78
C LEU A 80 15.85 -16.16 -7.73
N ALA A 81 15.53 -16.03 -9.03
CA ALA A 81 15.87 -17.00 -10.09
C ALA A 81 17.18 -16.63 -10.77
#